data_AF-A0AA41SAU9-F1
#
_entry.id   AF-A0AA41SAU9-F1
#
_cell.length_a   1.000
_cell.length_b   1.000
_cell.length_c   1.000
_cell.angle_alpha   90.00
_cell.angle_beta   90.00
_cell.angle_gamma   90.00
#
_symmetry.space_group_name_H-M   'P 1'
#
loop_
_entity.id
_entity.type
_entity.pdbx_description
1 polymer ?
#
loop_
_entity_poly.entity_id
_entity_poly.type
_entity_poly.pdbx_seq_one_letter_code
_entity_poly.pdbx_strand_id
1 'polypeptide(L)' 'GVPVLGYLFWTISDNWEWADGYGPKFGLVAVDRAEDLARIQRPSYSLFTK' A
#
# COMPACT_ATOMS: atom_id res chain seq x y z
N GLY A 1 11.87 -4.03 -29.22
CA GLY A 1 11.07 -3.58 -28.06
C GLY A 1 11.97 -3.41 -26.86
N VAL A 2 11.47 -2.79 -25.78
CA VAL A 2 12.24 -2.57 -24.53
C VAL A 2 12.11 -3.78 -23.60
N PRO A 3 13.20 -4.32 -23.02
CA PRO A 3 13.13 -5.45 -22.09
C PRO A 3 12.72 -4.99 -20.68
N VAL A 4 11.42 -5.03 -20.37
CA VAL A 4 10.90 -4.73 -19.03
C VAL A 4 11.02 -5.99 -18.16
N LEU A 5 11.78 -5.90 -17.07
CA LEU A 5 12.12 -7.05 -16.22
C LEU A 5 11.14 -7.27 -15.06
N GLY A 6 10.35 -6.27 -14.69
CA GLY A 6 9.44 -6.38 -13.57
C GLY A 6 8.66 -5.09 -13.28
N TYR A 7 7.80 -5.19 -12.28
CA TYR A 7 6.92 -4.12 -11.79
C TYR A 7 6.83 -4.19 -10.26
N LEU A 8 6.87 -3.03 -9.62
CA LEU A 8 6.72 -2.88 -8.17
C LEU A 8 5.56 -1.92 -7.89
N PHE A 9 4.57 -2.40 -7.16
CA PHE A 9 3.44 -1.57 -6.76
C PHE A 9 3.82 -0.68 -5.57
N TRP A 10 3.52 0.61 -5.67
CA TRP A 10 3.62 1.57 -4.59
C TRP A 10 2.21 1.81 -3.99
N THR A 11 1.90 1.43 -2.75
CA THR A 11 2.74 0.80 -1.71
C THR A 11 2.13 -0.47 -1.16
N ILE A 12 2.92 -1.21 -0.38
CA ILE A 12 2.39 -2.31 0.41
C ILE A 12 1.45 -1.82 1.52
N SER A 13 1.73 -0.69 2.18
CA SER A 13 0.94 -0.19 3.32
C SER A 13 0.71 1.32 3.29
N ASP A 14 -0.38 1.75 3.93
CA ASP A 14 -0.68 3.17 4.13
C ASP A 14 0.36 3.83 5.04
N ASN A 15 1.11 4.80 4.51
CA ASN A 15 2.25 5.43 5.17
C ASN A 15 2.08 6.96 5.26
N TRP A 16 3.15 7.68 5.61
CA TRP A 16 3.16 9.15 5.71
C TRP A 16 3.48 9.77 4.35
N GLU A 17 2.54 10.52 3.79
CA GLU A 17 2.64 11.11 2.45
C GLU A 17 3.04 12.60 2.52
N TRP A 18 4.23 12.84 3.07
CA TRP A 18 4.90 14.14 3.05
C TRP A 18 4.02 15.32 3.52
N ALA A 19 3.70 16.24 2.61
CA ALA A 19 2.90 17.43 2.89
C ALA A 19 1.45 17.08 3.28
N ASP A 20 0.95 15.93 2.83
CA ASP A 20 -0.43 15.50 3.05
C ASP A 20 -0.57 14.62 4.31
N GLY A 21 0.55 14.34 4.99
CA GLY A 21 0.58 13.56 6.22
C GLY A 21 -0.04 12.17 6.03
N TYR A 22 -0.89 11.74 6.97
CA TYR A 22 -1.54 10.43 6.91
C TYR A 22 -2.89 10.42 6.20
N GLY A 23 -3.29 11.51 5.52
CA GLY A 23 -4.59 11.60 4.85
C GLY A 23 -4.72 10.59 3.70
N PRO A 24 -3.86 10.69 2.67
CA PRO A 24 -3.91 9.79 1.53
C PRO A 24 -3.60 8.33 1.89
N LYS A 25 -4.21 7.39 1.15
CA LYS A 25 -4.14 5.94 1.40
C LYS A 25 -3.78 5.20 0.12
N PHE A 26 -2.49 4.97 -0.10
CA PHE A 26 -1.96 4.28 -1.29
C PHE A 26 -1.67 2.79 -1.07
N GLY A 27 -1.72 2.31 0.17
CA GLY A 27 -1.33 0.96 0.51
C GLY A 27 -2.32 -0.08 0.03
N LEU A 28 -1.82 -1.21 -0.46
CA LEU A 28 -2.59 -2.44 -0.59
C LEU A 28 -3.10 -2.94 0.78
N VAL A 29 -2.43 -2.56 1.85
CA VAL A 29 -2.79 -2.87 3.24
C VAL A 29 -3.07 -1.57 3.98
N ALA A 30 -4.29 -1.44 4.51
CA ALA A 30 -4.66 -0.34 5.38
C ALA A 30 -3.95 -0.46 6.72
N VAL A 31 -3.55 0.68 7.29
CA VAL A 31 -2.95 0.77 8.63
C VAL A 31 -3.88 1.57 9.53
N ASP A 32 -4.50 0.88 10.48
CA ASP A 32 -5.34 1.48 11.50
C ASP A 32 -4.47 2.11 12.59
N ARG A 33 -4.43 3.44 12.64
CA ARG A 33 -3.59 4.18 13.60
C ARG A 33 -4.25 4.37 14.96
N ALA A 34 -5.54 4.09 15.09
CA ALA A 34 -6.24 4.13 16.37
C ALA A 34 -6.11 2.79 17.12
N GLU A 35 -6.01 1.69 16.38
CA GLU A 35 -5.98 0.32 16.92
C GLU A 35 -4.59 -0.33 16.74
N ASP A 36 -3.60 0.09 17.53
CA ASP A 36 -2.22 -0.49 17.59
C ASP A 36 -1.55 -0.74 16.22
N LEU A 37 -1.75 0.19 15.27
CA LEU A 37 -1.23 0.06 13.91
C LEU A 37 -1.70 -1.21 13.19
N ALA A 38 -2.91 -1.74 13.49
CA ALA A 38 -3.42 -2.96 12.88
C ALA A 38 -3.39 -2.91 11.34
N ARG A 39 -3.07 -4.04 10.70
CA ARG A 39 -2.92 -4.16 9.25
C ARG A 39 -4.10 -4.91 8.66
N ILE A 40 -4.83 -4.26 7.75
CA ILE A 40 -6.03 -4.81 7.15
C ILE A 40 -5.83 -4.85 5.64
N GLN A 41 -5.79 -6.05 5.05
CA GLN A 41 -5.61 -6.21 3.62
C GLN A 41 -6.82 -5.65 2.86
N ARG A 42 -6.58 -4.80 1.87
CA ARG A 42 -7.62 -4.33 0.95
C ARG A 42 -7.85 -5.39 -0.14
N PRO A 43 -9.00 -5.40 -0.83
CA PRO A 43 -9.25 -6.36 -1.91
C PRO A 43 -8.18 -6.35 -3.01
N SER A 44 -7.56 -5.20 -3.28
CA SER A 44 -6.47 -5.09 -4.26
C SER A 44 -5.21 -5.88 -3.87
N TYR A 45 -5.01 -6.18 -2.58
CA TYR A 45 -3.88 -6.98 -2.11
C TYR A 45 -3.87 -8.36 -2.75
N SER A 46 -5.04 -8.99 -2.91
CA SER A 46 -5.13 -10.35 -3.46
C SER A 46 -4.74 -10.47 -4.93
N LEU A 47 -4.73 -9.35 -5.68
CA LEU A 47 -4.24 -9.32 -7.05
C LEU A 47 -2.73 -9.58 -7.14
N PHE A 48 -2.01 -9.33 -6.04
CA PHE A 48 -0.55 -9.49 -5.95
C PHE A 48 -0.14 -10.68 -5.09
N THR A 49 -1.09 -11.45 -4.57
CA THR A 49 -0.82 -12.73 -3.89
C THR A 49 -0.88 -13.87 -4.90
N LYS A 50 0.09 -14.78 -4.84
CA LYS A 50 0.03 -16.05 -5.57
C LYS A 50 -0.95 -17.03 -4.93
#